data_AF-A0A7W0T6Y4-F1
#
_entry.id   AF-A0A7W0T6Y4-F1
#
_cell.length_a   1.000
_cell.length_b   1.000
_cell.length_c   1.000
_cell.angle_alpha   90.00
_cell.angle_beta   90.00
_cell.angle_gamma   90.00
#
_symmetry.space_group_name_H-M   'P 1'
#
loop_
_entity.id
_entity.type
_entity.pdbx_description
1 polymer ?
#
loop_
_entity_poly.entity_id
_entity_poly.type
_entity_poly.pdbx_seq_one_letter_code
_entity_poly.pdbx_strand_id
1 'polypeptide(L)'
;MVTSLFLRRRRSRALALALPLLITACSSGDDSASVDTPSTPPTSGTVTVTQVAPSPHNVTLSGLEIASGGSADGAPTPLVDLVEIRSGGPPPDGIPSIDEPAFVPAADVDFLADNEPILAVDIDGDVRAYPVQILMWHEIVNDTVGDIPVAVTYCPLCNSAVAYDRRIDDRIMEFGTSGLLWNSALVMYDRQTETLW
;
A
#
# COMPACT_ATOMS: atom_id res chain seq x y z
N MET A 1 35.93 34.66 3.93
CA MET A 1 36.92 34.80 5.00
C MET A 1 36.85 33.52 5.83
N VAL A 2 37.83 32.64 5.65
CA VAL A 2 38.38 31.56 6.53
C VAL A 2 37.36 30.88 7.48
N THR A 3 37.15 29.55 7.51
CA THR A 3 38.17 28.57 7.92
C THR A 3 37.65 27.13 7.73
N SER A 4 38.40 26.30 7.02
CA SER A 4 38.25 24.84 6.97
C SER A 4 38.73 24.20 8.28
N LEU A 5 38.01 23.19 8.81
CA LEU A 5 38.58 22.24 9.77
C LEU A 5 38.50 20.81 9.22
N PHE A 6 39.65 20.36 8.70
CA PHE A 6 39.98 18.95 8.51
C PHE A 6 40.28 18.32 9.87
N LEU A 7 39.66 17.17 10.20
CA LEU A 7 40.16 16.28 11.24
C LEU A 7 40.61 14.94 10.65
N ARG A 8 41.68 14.44 11.26
CA ARG A 8 42.73 13.60 10.69
C ARG A 8 42.41 12.11 10.85
N ARG A 9 42.70 11.32 9.80
CA ARG A 9 42.73 9.85 9.78
C ARG A 9 43.47 9.24 10.99
N ARG A 10 42.88 8.25 11.66
CA ARG A 10 43.63 7.23 12.42
C ARG A 10 43.77 5.98 11.55
N ARG A 11 45.01 5.65 11.20
CA ARG A 11 45.39 4.37 10.58
C ARG A 11 45.68 3.38 11.70
N SER A 12 44.89 2.32 11.83
CA SER A 12 45.23 1.17 12.65
C SER A 12 45.95 0.15 11.76
N ARG A 13 47.25 -0.05 12.00
CA ARG A 13 48.02 -1.18 11.46
C ARG A 13 47.84 -2.34 12.43
N ALA A 14 47.30 -3.47 11.94
CA ALA A 14 47.40 -4.75 12.63
C ALA A 14 48.12 -5.74 11.73
N LEU A 15 48.98 -6.51 12.37
CA LEU A 15 50.13 -7.25 11.86
C LEU A 15 49.70 -8.60 11.26
N ALA A 16 50.25 -8.96 10.10
CA ALA A 16 50.09 -10.27 9.50
C ALA A 16 50.96 -11.31 10.23
N LEU A 17 50.40 -12.49 10.52
CA LEU A 17 51.16 -13.72 10.72
C LEU A 17 50.61 -14.78 9.77
N ALA A 18 51.42 -15.14 8.78
CA ALA A 18 51.20 -16.29 7.91
C ALA A 18 51.89 -17.52 8.53
N LEU A 19 51.19 -18.66 8.55
CA LEU A 19 51.77 -19.97 8.83
C LEU A 19 51.35 -20.93 7.71
N PRO A 20 52.28 -21.52 6.94
CA PRO A 20 51.94 -22.45 5.87
C PRO A 20 51.99 -23.89 6.38
N LEU A 21 51.07 -24.75 5.91
CA LEU A 21 51.31 -26.18 5.81
C LEU A 21 50.59 -26.73 4.56
N LEU A 22 51.38 -27.24 3.62
CA LEU A 22 50.97 -28.08 2.48
C LEU A 22 50.57 -29.48 2.99
N ILE A 23 49.68 -30.25 2.35
CA ILE A 23 49.92 -31.19 1.22
C ILE A 23 48.54 -31.82 0.90
N THR A 24 47.98 -31.66 -0.31
CA THR A 24 47.86 -32.62 -1.43
C THR A 24 46.97 -33.87 -1.19
N ALA A 25 45.88 -34.01 -1.96
CA ALA A 25 45.65 -35.08 -2.96
C ALA A 25 44.15 -35.36 -3.20
N CYS A 26 43.83 -35.64 -4.46
CA CYS A 26 42.51 -35.84 -5.04
C CYS A 26 41.81 -37.12 -4.58
N SER A 27 40.48 -37.11 -4.56
CA SER A 27 39.66 -38.29 -4.81
C SER A 27 38.33 -37.87 -5.42
N SER A 28 38.11 -38.28 -6.66
CA SER A 28 36.85 -38.22 -7.38
C SER A 28 35.81 -39.08 -6.64
N GLY A 29 34.66 -38.50 -6.33
CA GLY A 29 33.47 -39.20 -5.86
C GLY A 29 32.27 -38.62 -6.58
N ASP A 30 31.85 -39.29 -7.65
CA ASP A 30 30.56 -39.07 -8.29
C ASP A 30 29.47 -39.57 -7.32
N ASP A 31 28.94 -38.66 -6.50
CA ASP A 31 27.63 -38.85 -5.87
C ASP A 31 26.63 -37.93 -6.56
N SER A 32 26.06 -38.46 -7.64
CA SER A 32 24.81 -37.99 -8.22
C SER A 32 23.68 -38.20 -7.19
N ALA A 33 23.60 -37.30 -6.20
CA ALA A 33 22.39 -37.11 -5.43
C ALA A 33 21.39 -36.40 -6.33
N SER A 34 20.46 -37.18 -6.85
CA SER A 34 19.24 -36.71 -7.50
C SER A 34 18.51 -35.72 -6.60
N VAL A 35 18.63 -34.43 -6.93
CA VAL A 35 17.70 -33.41 -6.46
C VAL A 35 16.37 -33.73 -7.14
N ASP A 36 15.48 -34.42 -6.42
CA ASP A 36 14.07 -34.48 -6.77
C ASP A 36 13.50 -33.07 -6.63
N THR A 37 13.51 -32.33 -7.73
CA THR A 37 12.71 -31.12 -7.89
C THR A 37 11.33 -31.56 -8.39
N PRO A 38 10.25 -31.47 -7.59
CA PRO A 38 8.94 -31.30 -8.18
C PRO A 38 8.86 -29.84 -8.64
N SER A 39 9.51 -29.51 -9.76
CA SER A 39 9.30 -28.23 -10.44
C SER A 39 8.06 -28.39 -11.29
N THR A 40 6.90 -28.40 -10.63
CA THR A 40 5.74 -27.74 -11.22
C THR A 40 6.14 -26.27 -11.34
N PRO A 41 6.15 -25.67 -12.53
CA PRO A 41 6.31 -24.23 -12.65
C PRO A 41 5.27 -23.58 -11.72
N PRO A 42 5.60 -22.54 -10.93
CA PRO A 42 4.54 -21.75 -10.32
C PRO A 42 3.61 -21.35 -11.47
N THR A 43 2.33 -21.67 -11.32
CA THR A 43 1.34 -21.27 -12.29
C THR A 43 1.36 -19.75 -12.25
N SER A 44 2.02 -19.11 -13.23
CA SER A 44 1.98 -17.67 -13.43
C SER A 44 0.52 -17.30 -13.58
N GLY A 45 -0.08 -16.93 -12.47
CA GLY A 45 -1.51 -16.96 -12.29
C GLY A 45 -1.86 -15.88 -11.31
N THR A 46 -2.65 -14.94 -11.78
CA THR A 46 -3.30 -13.96 -10.93
C THR A 46 -4.16 -14.70 -9.90
N VAL A 47 -3.95 -14.39 -8.63
CA VAL A 47 -4.74 -14.85 -7.50
C VAL A 47 -5.83 -13.82 -7.25
N THR A 48 -7.07 -14.20 -7.58
CA THR A 48 -8.25 -13.41 -7.22
C THR A 48 -8.68 -13.76 -5.80
N VAL A 49 -8.99 -12.75 -5.01
CA VAL A 49 -9.46 -12.90 -3.63
C VAL A 49 -10.97 -12.72 -3.58
N THR A 50 -11.63 -13.51 -2.76
CA THR A 50 -13.05 -13.28 -2.42
C THR A 50 -13.22 -11.96 -1.68
N GLN A 51 -14.01 -11.06 -2.25
CA GLN A 51 -14.32 -9.76 -1.66
C GLN A 51 -15.62 -9.80 -0.86
N VAL A 52 -15.63 -9.14 0.30
CA VAL A 52 -16.84 -8.82 1.05
C VAL A 52 -17.51 -7.61 0.39
N ALA A 53 -18.74 -7.81 -0.08
CA ALA A 53 -19.50 -6.77 -0.75
C ALA A 53 -19.82 -5.58 0.19
N PRO A 54 -19.83 -4.34 -0.33
CA PRO A 54 -20.25 -3.18 0.44
C PRO A 54 -21.77 -3.20 0.70
N SER A 55 -22.21 -2.36 1.63
CA SER A 55 -23.63 -2.15 1.88
C SER A 55 -24.34 -1.50 0.67
N PRO A 56 -25.68 -1.60 0.57
CA PRO A 56 -26.42 -0.91 -0.49
C PRO A 56 -26.28 0.62 -0.41
N HIS A 57 -26.39 1.28 -1.57
CA HIS A 57 -26.45 2.75 -1.65
C HIS A 57 -27.70 3.28 -0.93
N ASN A 58 -27.52 4.37 -0.19
CA ASN A 58 -28.58 5.10 0.47
C ASN A 58 -28.16 6.56 0.67
N VAL A 59 -28.01 7.28 -0.44
CA VAL A 59 -27.68 8.71 -0.43
C VAL A 59 -28.94 9.50 -0.12
N THR A 60 -28.95 10.15 1.03
CA THR A 60 -30.03 11.07 1.44
C THR A 60 -29.52 12.50 1.57
N LEU A 61 -28.25 12.64 1.95
CA LEU A 61 -27.54 13.89 2.05
C LEU A 61 -26.11 13.68 1.56
N SER A 62 -25.69 14.44 0.55
CA SER A 62 -24.39 14.26 -0.09
C SER A 62 -23.35 15.20 0.52
N GLY A 63 -22.29 14.62 1.09
CA GLY A 63 -21.11 15.37 1.52
C GLY A 63 -20.36 16.00 0.34
N LEU A 64 -20.37 15.36 -0.83
CA LEU A 64 -19.80 15.90 -2.06
C LEU A 64 -20.55 17.17 -2.53
N GLU A 65 -21.88 17.14 -2.49
CA GLU A 65 -22.70 18.32 -2.82
C GLU A 65 -22.48 19.45 -1.81
N ILE A 66 -22.48 19.13 -0.51
CA ILE A 66 -22.25 20.11 0.55
C ILE A 66 -20.87 20.78 0.39
N ALA A 67 -19.81 19.99 0.19
CA ALA A 67 -18.45 20.51 0.03
C ALA A 67 -18.25 21.33 -1.25
N SER A 68 -19.12 21.15 -2.26
CA SER A 68 -19.13 21.97 -3.48
C SER A 68 -20.07 23.18 -3.43
N GLY A 69 -20.65 23.48 -2.25
CA GLY A 69 -21.46 24.68 -1.99
C GLY A 69 -22.97 24.44 -1.93
N GLY A 70 -23.40 23.18 -1.88
CA GLY A 70 -24.78 22.79 -1.63
C GLY A 70 -25.27 23.11 -0.21
N SER A 71 -26.56 22.87 0.04
CA SER A 71 -27.14 23.10 1.37
C SER A 71 -26.65 22.06 2.38
N ALA A 72 -26.23 22.53 3.55
CA ALA A 72 -25.88 21.69 4.70
C ALA A 72 -27.07 21.50 5.67
N ASP A 73 -28.29 21.89 5.29
CA ASP A 73 -29.47 21.75 6.15
C ASP A 73 -29.73 20.27 6.48
N GLY A 74 -29.72 19.93 7.76
CA GLY A 74 -29.88 18.54 8.23
C GLY A 74 -28.59 17.73 8.27
N ALA A 75 -27.45 18.29 7.87
CA ALA A 75 -26.13 17.66 8.01
C ALA A 75 -25.69 17.60 9.48
N PRO A 76 -24.95 16.57 9.88
CA PRO A 76 -24.20 16.61 11.14
C PRO A 76 -23.14 17.71 11.10
N THR A 77 -22.71 18.19 12.26
CA THR A 77 -21.60 19.16 12.35
C THR A 77 -20.31 18.51 11.83
N PRO A 78 -19.61 19.13 10.86
CA PRO A 78 -18.39 18.57 10.31
C PRO A 78 -17.24 18.66 11.34
N LEU A 79 -16.31 17.70 11.27
CA LEU A 79 -15.13 17.68 12.15
C LEU A 79 -14.12 18.78 11.80
N VAL A 80 -14.09 19.19 10.54
CA VAL A 80 -13.24 20.25 10.00
C VAL A 80 -14.10 21.35 9.40
N ASP A 81 -13.56 22.56 9.29
CA ASP A 81 -14.25 23.65 8.60
C ASP A 81 -14.29 23.33 7.09
N LEU A 82 -15.50 23.26 6.52
CA LEU A 82 -15.70 22.96 5.11
C LEU A 82 -15.03 23.99 4.19
N VAL A 83 -14.80 25.22 4.67
CA VAL A 83 -14.06 26.23 3.91
C VAL A 83 -12.59 25.85 3.73
N GLU A 84 -12.03 24.94 4.52
CA GLU A 84 -10.65 24.46 4.39
C GLU A 84 -10.53 23.31 3.41
N ILE A 85 -11.63 22.64 3.06
CA ILE A 85 -11.66 21.59 2.06
C ILE A 85 -11.55 22.24 0.67
N ARG A 86 -10.59 21.78 -0.14
CA ARG A 86 -10.30 22.32 -1.47
C ARG A 86 -10.38 21.23 -2.51
N SER A 87 -10.81 21.58 -3.73
CA SER A 87 -10.68 20.68 -4.87
C SER A 87 -9.22 20.52 -5.27
N GLY A 88 -8.80 19.26 -5.46
CA GLY A 88 -7.53 18.89 -6.07
C GLY A 88 -7.57 18.87 -7.60
N GLY A 89 -8.75 19.06 -8.21
CA GLY A 89 -8.94 19.10 -9.67
C GLY A 89 -9.73 17.93 -10.24
N PRO A 90 -9.39 16.66 -9.95
CA PRO A 90 -10.19 15.52 -10.36
C PRO A 90 -11.62 15.59 -9.81
N PRO A 91 -12.64 15.15 -10.57
CA PRO A 91 -13.96 14.90 -10.00
C PRO A 91 -13.93 13.69 -9.05
N PRO A 92 -15.01 13.42 -8.31
CA PRO A 92 -15.18 12.14 -7.59
C PRO A 92 -14.93 10.95 -8.52
N ASP A 93 -14.14 9.99 -8.06
CA ASP A 93 -13.62 8.84 -8.81
C ASP A 93 -12.83 9.19 -10.09
N GLY A 94 -12.40 10.44 -10.22
CA GLY A 94 -11.49 10.87 -11.30
C GLY A 94 -10.12 10.20 -11.25
N ILE A 95 -9.75 9.67 -10.07
CA ILE A 95 -8.66 8.73 -9.85
C ILE A 95 -9.30 7.42 -9.36
N PRO A 96 -9.50 6.42 -10.23
CA PRO A 96 -10.32 5.26 -9.89
C PRO A 96 -9.62 4.37 -8.86
N SER A 97 -10.33 4.04 -7.78
CA SER A 97 -9.89 3.02 -6.82
C SER A 97 -9.84 1.63 -7.46
N ILE A 98 -9.14 0.71 -6.81
CA ILE A 98 -9.21 -0.73 -7.13
C ILE A 98 -10.20 -1.37 -6.17
N ASP A 99 -11.33 -1.86 -6.70
CA ASP A 99 -12.39 -2.47 -5.89
C ASP A 99 -12.44 -4.01 -6.03
N GLU A 100 -11.76 -4.53 -7.05
CA GLU A 100 -11.58 -5.97 -7.28
C GLU A 100 -10.08 -6.28 -7.42
N PRO A 101 -9.31 -6.23 -6.32
CA PRO A 101 -7.87 -6.41 -6.39
C PRO A 101 -7.51 -7.85 -6.78
N ALA A 102 -6.44 -7.94 -7.57
CA ALA A 102 -5.91 -9.20 -8.05
C ALA A 102 -4.41 -9.24 -7.74
N PHE A 103 -3.96 -10.37 -7.21
CA PHE A 103 -2.60 -10.51 -6.68
C PHE A 103 -1.77 -11.45 -7.53
N VAL A 104 -0.47 -11.39 -7.35
CA VAL A 104 0.46 -12.40 -7.85
C VAL A 104 1.23 -12.98 -6.66
N PRO A 105 1.61 -14.26 -6.68
CA PRO A 105 2.48 -14.81 -5.64
C PRO A 105 3.78 -13.99 -5.56
N ALA A 106 4.26 -13.72 -4.34
CA ALA A 106 5.45 -12.90 -4.14
C ALA A 106 6.70 -13.44 -4.86
N ALA A 107 6.81 -14.77 -4.99
CA ALA A 107 7.90 -15.43 -5.71
C ALA A 107 7.87 -15.19 -7.25
N ASP A 108 6.73 -14.78 -7.78
CA ASP A 108 6.51 -14.52 -9.21
C ASP A 108 6.58 -13.03 -9.56
N VAL A 109 6.84 -12.16 -8.58
CA VAL A 109 6.96 -10.70 -8.81
C VAL A 109 8.32 -10.37 -9.42
N ASP A 110 8.32 -9.87 -10.65
CA ASP A 110 9.51 -9.45 -11.39
C ASP A 110 9.52 -7.95 -11.77
N PHE A 111 8.43 -7.24 -11.51
CA PHE A 111 8.24 -5.83 -11.86
C PHE A 111 8.60 -4.85 -10.73
N LEU A 112 8.85 -5.36 -9.52
CA LEU A 112 9.34 -4.54 -8.39
C LEU A 112 10.87 -4.60 -8.32
N ALA A 113 11.49 -3.45 -8.08
CA ALA A 113 12.88 -3.41 -7.66
C ALA A 113 13.02 -3.87 -6.20
N ASP A 114 14.18 -4.39 -5.82
CA ASP A 114 14.47 -4.89 -4.45
C ASP A 114 14.22 -3.85 -3.34
N ASN A 115 14.27 -2.56 -3.67
CA ASN A 115 14.08 -1.44 -2.75
C ASN A 115 12.81 -0.62 -3.01
N GLU A 116 11.87 -1.16 -3.78
CA GLU A 116 10.58 -0.52 -4.07
C GLU A 116 9.70 -0.52 -2.81
N PRO A 117 9.12 0.63 -2.41
CA PRO A 117 8.26 0.69 -1.24
C PRO A 117 6.91 0.02 -1.50
N ILE A 118 6.46 -0.76 -0.51
CA ILE A 118 5.16 -1.44 -0.50
C ILE A 118 4.49 -1.18 0.85
N LEU A 119 3.16 -1.20 0.87
CA LEU A 119 2.37 -1.32 2.09
C LEU A 119 2.16 -2.81 2.36
N ALA A 120 2.55 -3.30 3.53
CA ALA A 120 2.26 -4.66 3.96
C ALA A 120 1.07 -4.64 4.93
N VAL A 121 0.04 -5.43 4.64
CA VAL A 121 -1.10 -5.65 5.53
C VAL A 121 -1.08 -7.11 5.94
N ASP A 122 -1.08 -7.38 7.24
CA ASP A 122 -1.12 -8.71 7.84
C ASP A 122 -2.29 -8.74 8.82
N ILE A 123 -3.33 -9.51 8.49
CA ILE A 123 -4.50 -9.74 9.34
C ILE A 123 -4.70 -11.24 9.46
N ASP A 124 -4.57 -11.75 10.69
CA ASP A 124 -4.74 -13.18 11.01
C ASP A 124 -3.91 -14.14 10.12
N GLY A 125 -2.74 -13.68 9.63
CA GLY A 125 -1.84 -14.45 8.78
C GLY A 125 -2.17 -14.40 7.28
N ASP A 126 -3.23 -13.71 6.87
CA ASP A 126 -3.42 -13.29 5.48
C ASP A 126 -2.58 -12.04 5.24
N VAL A 127 -1.44 -12.24 4.57
CA VAL A 127 -0.42 -11.20 4.34
C VAL A 127 -0.44 -10.76 2.89
N ARG A 128 -0.58 -9.45 2.68
CA ARG A 128 -0.64 -8.83 1.35
C ARG A 128 0.30 -7.65 1.24
N ALA A 129 0.81 -7.46 0.03
CA ALA A 129 1.66 -6.34 -0.34
C ALA A 129 0.98 -5.49 -1.41
N TYR A 130 0.91 -4.19 -1.18
CA TYR A 130 0.35 -3.21 -2.10
C TYR A 130 1.47 -2.24 -2.52
N PRO A 131 2.02 -2.38 -3.73
CA PRO A 131 3.11 -1.53 -4.19
C PRO A 131 2.71 -0.06 -4.25
N VAL A 132 3.56 0.82 -3.72
CA VAL A 132 3.33 2.27 -3.78
C VAL A 132 3.22 2.74 -5.22
N GLN A 133 3.99 2.17 -6.16
CA GLN A 133 3.86 2.53 -7.58
C GLN A 133 2.47 2.25 -8.17
N ILE A 134 1.71 1.27 -7.66
CA ILE A 134 0.32 1.01 -8.07
C ILE A 134 -0.61 1.98 -7.34
N LEU A 135 -0.44 2.12 -6.02
CA LEU A 135 -1.24 3.02 -5.21
C LEU A 135 -1.06 4.50 -5.60
N MET A 136 0.05 4.87 -6.23
CA MET A 136 0.28 6.21 -6.79
C MET A 136 -0.76 6.57 -7.87
N TRP A 137 -1.27 5.57 -8.60
CA TRP A 137 -2.25 5.76 -9.69
C TRP A 137 -3.69 5.58 -9.24
N HIS A 138 -3.92 4.83 -8.16
CA HIS A 138 -5.25 4.41 -7.74
C HIS A 138 -5.68 4.98 -6.39
N GLU A 139 -4.72 5.40 -5.56
CA GLU A 139 -4.84 5.99 -4.23
C GLU A 139 -5.56 5.15 -3.17
N ILE A 140 -6.50 4.28 -3.54
CA ILE A 140 -7.34 3.47 -2.68
C ILE A 140 -7.49 2.07 -3.30
N VAL A 141 -7.36 1.04 -2.46
CA VAL A 141 -7.77 -0.33 -2.76
C VAL A 141 -8.79 -0.77 -1.73
N ASN A 142 -10.02 -1.05 -2.16
CA ASN A 142 -11.02 -1.70 -1.34
C ASN A 142 -10.79 -3.22 -1.45
N ASP A 143 -10.42 -3.84 -0.33
CA ASP A 143 -10.04 -5.25 -0.27
C ASP A 143 -10.74 -5.95 0.91
N THR A 144 -10.49 -7.25 1.03
CA THR A 144 -10.86 -8.13 2.13
C THR A 144 -9.66 -8.97 2.50
N VAL A 145 -9.07 -8.75 3.67
CA VAL A 145 -7.87 -9.44 4.16
C VAL A 145 -8.20 -10.12 5.48
N GLY A 146 -7.99 -11.43 5.57
CA GLY A 146 -8.34 -12.20 6.78
C GLY A 146 -9.82 -12.07 7.16
N ASP A 147 -10.73 -12.11 6.17
CA ASP A 147 -12.17 -11.86 6.31
C ASP A 147 -12.56 -10.46 6.81
N ILE A 148 -11.60 -9.54 6.96
CA ILE A 148 -11.84 -8.14 7.33
C ILE A 148 -11.87 -7.28 6.07
N PRO A 149 -12.99 -6.58 5.80
CA PRO A 149 -13.04 -5.62 4.71
C PRO A 149 -12.15 -4.42 5.07
N VAL A 150 -11.20 -4.08 4.20
CA VAL A 150 -10.24 -2.99 4.41
C VAL A 150 -10.23 -2.00 3.25
N ALA A 151 -9.84 -0.77 3.53
CA ALA A 151 -9.44 0.22 2.53
C ALA A 151 -7.96 0.56 2.73
N VAL A 152 -7.12 0.15 1.79
CA VAL A 152 -5.68 0.43 1.79
C VAL A 152 -5.45 1.68 0.97
N THR A 153 -4.93 2.74 1.60
CA THR A 153 -4.83 4.05 0.97
C THR A 153 -3.41 4.55 0.93
N TYR A 154 -3.13 5.37 -0.08
CA TYR A 154 -1.92 6.13 -0.23
C TYR A 154 -2.25 7.51 -0.78
N CYS A 155 -1.78 8.56 -0.11
CA CYS A 155 -1.90 9.93 -0.58
C CYS A 155 -0.57 10.37 -1.22
N PRO A 156 -0.49 10.55 -2.56
CA PRO A 156 0.72 10.98 -3.25
C PRO A 156 1.25 12.33 -2.78
N LEU A 157 0.34 13.24 -2.39
CA LEU A 157 0.70 14.59 -1.95
C LEU A 157 1.29 14.64 -0.55
N CYS A 158 0.89 13.71 0.32
CA CYS A 158 1.35 13.62 1.71
C CYS A 158 2.43 12.56 1.93
N ASN A 159 2.67 11.70 0.94
CA ASN A 159 3.55 10.53 1.06
C ASN A 159 3.21 9.69 2.30
N SER A 160 1.91 9.43 2.49
CA SER A 160 1.37 8.74 3.66
C SER A 160 0.45 7.60 3.25
N ALA A 161 0.52 6.50 3.97
CA ALA A 161 -0.24 5.28 3.74
C ALA A 161 -0.98 4.87 5.02
N VAL A 162 -2.24 4.45 4.87
CA VAL A 162 -3.06 3.93 5.98
C VAL A 162 -3.94 2.80 5.47
N ALA A 163 -4.11 1.74 6.27
CA ALA A 163 -5.14 0.74 6.05
C ALA A 163 -6.25 0.93 7.09
N TYR A 164 -7.49 1.05 6.64
CA TYR A 164 -8.67 1.21 7.49
C TYR A 164 -9.51 -0.06 7.47
N ASP A 165 -10.07 -0.45 8.61
CA ASP A 165 -11.26 -1.32 8.63
C ASP A 165 -12.44 -0.51 8.11
N ARG A 166 -13.10 -0.97 7.05
CA ARG A 166 -14.21 -0.24 6.41
C ARG A 166 -15.58 -0.60 6.98
N ARG A 167 -15.63 -1.25 8.16
CA ARG A 167 -16.87 -1.49 8.91
C ARG A 167 -17.16 -0.33 9.85
N ILE A 168 -18.37 0.20 9.74
CA ILE A 168 -18.88 1.25 10.62
C ILE A 168 -20.29 0.84 11.02
N ASP A 169 -20.49 0.60 12.31
CA ASP A 169 -21.71 0.00 12.86
C ASP A 169 -22.08 -1.31 12.12
N ASP A 170 -23.25 -1.36 11.49
CA ASP A 170 -23.75 -2.51 10.73
C ASP A 170 -23.47 -2.42 9.22
N ARG A 171 -22.65 -1.44 8.80
CA ARG A 171 -22.37 -1.14 7.41
C ARG A 171 -20.94 -1.41 7.02
N ILE A 172 -20.76 -1.76 5.75
CA ILE A 172 -19.47 -1.95 5.10
C ILE A 172 -19.37 -0.89 4.02
N MET A 173 -18.39 0.00 4.18
CA MET A 173 -18.18 1.12 3.28
C MET A 173 -17.41 0.69 2.02
N GLU A 174 -17.61 1.41 0.92
CA GLU A 174 -16.71 1.38 -0.25
C GLU A 174 -16.21 2.79 -0.49
N PHE A 175 -14.90 2.98 -0.36
CA PHE A 175 -14.31 4.31 -0.46
C PHE A 175 -13.88 4.60 -1.89
N GLY A 176 -14.25 5.78 -2.37
CA GLY A 176 -13.76 6.38 -3.61
C GLY A 176 -12.88 7.60 -3.34
N THR A 177 -12.19 8.06 -4.37
CA THR A 177 -11.46 9.33 -4.32
C THR A 177 -12.43 10.48 -4.51
N SER A 178 -12.54 11.42 -3.58
CA SER A 178 -13.51 12.52 -3.73
C SER A 178 -13.03 13.61 -4.69
N GLY A 179 -11.73 13.65 -4.98
CA GLY A 179 -11.09 14.79 -5.63
C GLY A 179 -10.93 16.02 -4.71
N LEU A 180 -11.28 15.90 -3.42
CA LEU A 180 -11.14 16.93 -2.41
C LEU A 180 -9.92 16.67 -1.53
N LEU A 181 -9.40 17.75 -0.96
CA LEU A 181 -8.22 17.76 -0.10
C LEU A 181 -8.48 18.58 1.16
N TRP A 182 -7.98 18.10 2.28
CA TRP A 182 -7.86 18.88 3.53
C TRP A 182 -6.41 18.83 3.99
N ASN A 183 -5.77 19.99 4.18
CA ASN A 183 -4.32 20.10 4.44
C ASN A 183 -3.46 19.29 3.45
N SER A 184 -3.86 19.29 2.16
CA SER A 184 -3.24 18.49 1.09
C SER A 184 -3.34 16.97 1.24
N ALA A 185 -4.03 16.47 2.27
CA ALA A 185 -4.37 15.06 2.41
C ALA A 185 -5.61 14.72 1.60
N LEU A 186 -5.62 13.51 1.05
CA LEU A 186 -6.77 12.92 0.37
C LEU A 186 -7.98 12.91 1.32
N VAL A 187 -9.07 13.51 0.89
CA VAL A 187 -10.39 13.29 1.49
C VAL A 187 -11.05 12.18 0.71
N MET A 188 -11.42 11.10 1.38
CA MET A 188 -12.15 10.01 0.76
C MET A 188 -13.64 10.33 0.79
N TYR A 189 -14.43 9.60 0.00
CA TYR A 189 -15.86 9.57 0.22
C TYR A 189 -16.37 8.14 0.22
N ASP A 190 -17.39 7.88 1.03
CA ASP A 190 -18.13 6.62 0.98
C ASP A 190 -19.12 6.68 -0.19
N ARG A 191 -19.01 5.77 -1.17
CA ARG A 191 -19.91 5.73 -2.33
C ARG A 191 -21.35 5.41 -1.98
N GLN A 192 -21.63 4.78 -0.83
CA GLN A 192 -22.99 4.44 -0.46
C GLN A 192 -23.78 5.62 0.11
N THR A 193 -23.12 6.53 0.83
CA THR A 193 -23.77 7.66 1.50
C THR A 193 -23.31 9.02 0.99
N GLU A 194 -22.25 9.07 0.20
CA GLU A 194 -21.54 10.28 -0.22
C GLU A 194 -21.00 11.13 0.94
N THR A 195 -20.82 10.52 2.12
CA THR A 195 -20.14 11.18 3.26
C THR A 195 -18.65 11.31 3.00
N LEU A 196 -18.04 12.38 3.52
CA LEU A 196 -16.60 12.67 3.40
C LEU A 196 -15.83 12.17 4.62
N TRP A 197 -14.63 11.65 4.38
CA TRP A 197 -13.76 11.01 5.38
C TRP A 197 -12.31 11.47 5.28
#